data_AF-A0A950KMW0-F1
#
_entry.id   AF-A0A950KMW0-F1
#
_cell.length_a   1.000
_cell.length_b   1.000
_cell.length_c   1.000
_cell.angle_alpha   90.00
_cell.angle_beta   90.00
_cell.angle_gamma   90.00
#
_symmetry.space_group_name_H-M   'P 1'
#
loop_
_entity.id
_entity.type
_entity.pdbx_description
1 polymer ?
#
loop_
_entity_poly.entity_id
_entity_poly.type
_entity_poly.pdbx_seq_one_letter_code
_entity_poly.pdbx_strand_id
1 'polypeptide(L)'
;MPVWAIIVIALAVVVILVALVFVFPRTRERARIKRREHELGQRRERAVTEQRQEAGVRTRRAQEAEQRARIAEQEAQRERAEARIREERAGMHERGLADHELVADHERDEFAGTSADPERQGPIGKEEPIREEGPIGEEEPIREEAPIREEGPIREEGERPSADEEGRSAGQRPST
;
A
#
# COMPACT_ATOMS: atom_id res chain seq x y z
N MET A 1 23.51 -79.58 3.32
CA MET A 1 24.00 -78.33 2.68
C MET A 1 25.43 -78.57 2.22
N PRO A 2 25.76 -78.40 0.93
CA PRO A 2 27.13 -78.56 0.48
C PRO A 2 28.02 -77.49 1.14
N VAL A 3 29.20 -77.89 1.61
CA VAL A 3 30.17 -77.01 2.28
C VAL A 3 30.45 -75.74 1.47
N TRP A 4 30.43 -75.86 0.14
CA TRP A 4 30.61 -74.75 -0.80
C TRP A 4 29.54 -73.65 -0.67
N ALA A 5 28.28 -74.00 -0.37
CA ALA A 5 27.21 -73.03 -0.17
C ALA A 5 27.41 -72.19 1.10
N ILE A 6 27.94 -72.79 2.17
CA ILE A 6 28.23 -72.08 3.43
C ILE A 6 29.35 -71.06 3.21
N ILE A 7 30.38 -71.43 2.44
CA ILE A 7 31.50 -70.53 2.11
C ILE A 7 31.01 -69.32 1.30
N VAL A 8 30.18 -69.55 0.29
CA VAL A 8 29.61 -68.46 -0.54
C VAL A 8 28.76 -67.51 0.28
N ILE A 9 27.89 -68.05 1.16
CA ILE A 9 27.05 -67.23 2.04
C ILE A 9 27.91 -66.43 3.01
N ALA A 10 28.93 -67.05 3.62
CA ALA A 10 29.85 -66.35 4.52
C ALA A 10 30.56 -65.20 3.82
N LEU A 11 31.02 -65.41 2.58
CA LEU A 11 31.72 -64.40 1.78
C LEU A 11 30.78 -63.25 1.38
N ALA A 12 29.54 -63.56 1.00
CA ALA A 12 28.51 -62.57 0.72
C ALA A 12 28.18 -61.72 1.96
N VAL A 13 28.03 -62.34 3.14
CA VAL A 13 27.76 -61.65 4.40
C VAL A 13 28.91 -60.72 4.78
N VAL A 14 30.17 -61.16 4.60
CA VAL A 14 31.36 -60.33 4.86
C VAL A 14 31.39 -59.12 3.94
N VAL A 15 31.13 -59.30 2.64
CA VAL A 15 31.07 -58.18 1.68
C VAL A 15 29.95 -57.20 2.04
N ILE A 16 28.77 -57.70 2.40
CA ILE A 16 27.65 -56.87 2.84
C ILE A 16 28.02 -56.10 4.10
N LEU A 17 28.65 -56.75 5.09
CA LEU A 17 29.11 -56.10 6.32
C LEU A 17 30.13 -54.97 6.02
N VAL A 18 31.11 -55.23 5.15
CA VAL A 18 32.10 -54.23 4.75
C VAL A 18 31.44 -53.05 4.03
N ALA A 19 30.51 -53.31 3.11
CA ALA A 19 29.76 -52.26 2.43
C ALA A 19 28.93 -51.42 3.41
N LEU A 20 28.30 -52.07 4.40
CA LEU A 20 27.49 -51.40 5.42
C LEU A 20 28.36 -50.51 6.32
N VAL A 21 29.54 -51.00 6.72
CA VAL A 21 30.54 -50.23 7.49
C VAL A 21 31.05 -49.00 6.73
N PHE A 22 31.14 -49.07 5.40
CA PHE A 22 31.67 -47.97 4.58
C PHE A 22 30.60 -46.95 4.15
N VAL A 23 29.37 -47.39 3.92
CA VAL A 23 28.25 -46.53 3.47
C VAL A 23 27.57 -45.80 4.64
N PHE A 24 27.46 -46.46 5.79
CA PHE A 24 26.82 -45.88 6.99
C PHE A 24 27.50 -44.61 7.56
N PRO A 25 28.84 -44.44 7.55
CA PRO A 25 29.47 -43.19 7.97
C PRO A 25 29.27 -42.03 6.98
N ARG A 26 29.21 -42.28 5.66
CA ARG A 26 29.05 -41.21 4.65
C ARG A 26 27.67 -40.57 4.65
N THR A 27 26.61 -41.32 4.94
CA THR A 27 25.25 -40.77 5.00
C THR A 27 25.05 -39.84 6.20
N ARG A 28 25.81 -40.04 7.28
CA ARG A 28 25.81 -39.18 8.47
C ARG A 28 26.37 -37.78 8.20
N GLU A 29 27.22 -37.59 7.20
CA GLU A 29 27.79 -36.28 6.85
C GLU A 29 26.74 -35.37 6.21
N ARG A 30 25.93 -35.90 5.28
CA ARG A 30 24.84 -35.17 4.63
C ARG A 30 23.73 -34.77 5.61
N ALA A 31 23.47 -35.61 6.61
CA ALA A 31 22.50 -35.32 7.67
C ALA A 31 22.91 -34.13 8.57
N ARG A 32 24.23 -33.92 8.78
CA ARG A 32 24.74 -32.79 9.56
C ARG A 32 24.54 -31.45 8.84
N ILE A 33 24.65 -31.43 7.52
CA ILE A 33 24.43 -30.22 6.71
C ILE A 33 22.95 -29.82 6.75
N LYS A 34 22.03 -30.77 6.51
CA LYS A 34 20.58 -30.50 6.57
C LYS A 34 20.11 -29.99 7.94
N ARG A 35 20.68 -30.49 9.04
CA ARG A 35 20.37 -29.99 10.40
C ARG A 35 20.82 -28.55 10.59
N ARG A 36 22.01 -28.19 10.10
CA ARG A 36 22.53 -26.81 10.14
C ARG A 36 21.71 -25.87 9.26
N GLU A 37 21.24 -26.34 8.10
CA GLU A 37 20.34 -25.57 7.23
C GLU A 37 18.99 -25.29 7.91
N HIS A 38 18.42 -26.27 8.62
CA HIS A 38 17.20 -26.07 9.41
C HIS A 38 17.40 -25.06 10.54
N GLU A 39 18.51 -25.13 11.27
CA GLU A 39 18.82 -24.15 12.32
C GLU A 39 19.00 -22.74 11.77
N LEU A 40 19.64 -22.58 10.60
CA LEU A 40 19.75 -21.30 9.91
C LEU A 40 18.39 -20.79 9.40
N GLY A 41 17.55 -21.69 8.88
CA GLY A 41 16.18 -21.38 8.47
C GLY A 41 15.35 -20.83 9.63
N GLN A 42 15.36 -21.51 10.78
CA GLN A 42 14.64 -21.05 11.98
C GLN A 42 15.15 -19.70 12.49
N ARG A 43 16.46 -19.43 12.42
CA ARG A 43 17.01 -18.13 12.82
C ARG A 43 16.60 -17.01 11.86
N ARG A 44 16.58 -17.27 10.54
CA ARG A 44 16.05 -16.32 9.55
C ARG A 44 14.59 -16.02 9.78
N GLU A 45 13.77 -17.04 10.00
CA GLU A 45 12.35 -16.87 10.20
C GLU A 45 12.05 -16.03 11.45
N ARG A 46 12.77 -16.25 12.55
CA ARG A 46 12.67 -15.41 13.75
C ARG A 46 13.07 -13.95 13.47
N ALA A 47 14.21 -13.73 12.81
CA ALA A 47 14.67 -12.38 12.47
C ALA A 47 13.70 -11.64 11.53
N VAL A 48 13.14 -12.34 10.54
CA VAL A 48 12.15 -11.78 9.61
C VAL A 48 10.85 -11.45 10.33
N THR A 49 10.40 -12.32 11.25
CA THR A 49 9.17 -12.08 12.01
C THR A 49 9.32 -10.87 12.93
N GLU A 50 10.44 -10.75 13.62
CA GLU A 50 10.76 -9.61 14.48
C GLU A 50 10.83 -8.29 13.67
N GLN A 51 11.52 -8.32 12.53
CA GLN A 51 11.63 -7.16 11.64
C GLN A 51 10.28 -6.78 11.00
N ARG A 52 9.42 -7.76 10.68
CA ARG A 52 8.03 -7.52 10.23
C ARG A 52 7.19 -6.85 11.31
N GLN A 53 7.34 -7.26 12.57
CA GLN A 53 6.63 -6.64 13.69
C GLN A 53 7.07 -5.19 13.89
N GLU A 54 8.39 -4.92 13.85
CA GLU A 54 8.90 -3.55 13.97
C GLU A 54 8.45 -2.66 12.80
N ALA A 55 8.51 -3.17 11.57
CA ALA A 55 8.02 -2.46 10.39
C ALA A 55 6.52 -2.15 10.51
N GLY A 56 5.71 -3.10 10.96
CA GLY A 56 4.27 -2.90 11.18
C GLY A 56 3.96 -1.79 12.18
N VAL A 57 4.73 -1.67 13.27
CA VAL A 57 4.57 -0.58 14.25
C VAL A 57 4.92 0.78 13.62
N ARG A 58 6.00 0.85 12.83
CA ARG A 58 6.38 2.10 12.14
C ARG A 58 5.34 2.51 11.10
N THR A 59 4.80 1.57 10.33
CA THR A 59 3.73 1.83 9.36
C THR A 59 2.48 2.38 10.03
N ARG A 60 2.03 1.78 11.15
CA ARG A 60 0.86 2.29 11.89
C ARG A 60 1.07 3.71 12.41
N ARG A 61 2.25 3.98 13.00
CA ARG A 61 2.59 5.34 13.45
C ARG A 61 2.63 6.35 12.31
N ALA A 62 3.15 5.96 11.15
CA ALA A 62 3.16 6.81 9.96
C ALA A 62 1.73 7.11 9.47
N GLN A 63 0.85 6.09 9.43
CA GLN A 63 -0.56 6.27 9.06
C GLN A 63 -1.32 7.18 10.04
N GLU A 64 -1.09 7.02 11.34
CA GLU A 64 -1.69 7.90 12.35
C GLU A 64 -1.19 9.35 12.19
N ALA A 65 0.10 9.54 11.90
CA ALA A 65 0.67 10.86 11.64
C ALA A 65 0.10 11.49 10.36
N GLU A 66 -0.04 10.72 9.29
CA GLU A 66 -0.63 11.17 8.02
C GLU A 66 -2.10 11.57 8.19
N GLN A 67 -2.90 10.76 8.90
CA GLN A 67 -4.29 11.09 9.20
C GLN A 67 -4.41 12.39 9.99
N ARG A 68 -3.53 12.60 10.99
CA ARG A 68 -3.48 13.86 11.75
C ARG A 68 -3.08 15.04 10.88
N ALA A 69 -2.09 14.86 10.00
CA ALA A 69 -1.66 15.90 9.07
C ALA A 69 -2.80 16.30 8.12
N ARG A 70 -3.53 15.34 7.56
CA ARG A 70 -4.70 15.61 6.70
C ARG A 70 -5.78 16.43 7.42
N ILE A 71 -6.07 16.11 8.69
CA ILE A 71 -7.06 16.88 9.47
C ILE A 71 -6.55 18.31 9.69
N ALA A 72 -5.28 18.48 10.06
CA ALA A 72 -4.68 19.80 10.27
C ALA A 72 -4.64 20.63 8.97
N GLU A 73 -4.35 20.01 7.83
CA GLU A 73 -4.39 20.65 6.51
C GLU A 73 -5.80 21.09 6.14
N GLN A 74 -6.81 20.25 6.36
CA GLN A 74 -8.21 20.61 6.12
C GLN A 74 -8.65 21.79 6.99
N GLU A 75 -8.24 21.81 8.26
CA GLU A 75 -8.52 22.92 9.17
C GLU A 75 -7.86 24.21 8.70
N ALA A 76 -6.57 24.16 8.32
CA ALA A 76 -5.86 25.32 7.78
C ALA A 76 -6.45 25.82 6.46
N GLN A 77 -6.89 24.91 5.57
CA GLN A 77 -7.58 25.27 4.32
C GLN A 77 -8.92 25.96 4.60
N ARG A 78 -9.68 25.46 5.58
CA ARG A 78 -10.93 26.09 6.00
C ARG A 78 -10.68 27.48 6.55
N GLU A 79 -9.70 27.66 7.43
CA GLU A 79 -9.36 28.97 7.98
C GLU A 79 -8.94 29.96 6.88
N ARG A 80 -8.14 29.52 5.90
CA ARG A 80 -7.77 30.32 4.73
C ARG A 80 -8.99 30.70 3.89
N ALA A 81 -9.92 29.78 3.68
CA ALA A 81 -11.16 30.08 2.96
C ALA A 81 -12.03 31.10 3.71
N GLU A 82 -12.16 30.96 5.04
CA GLU A 82 -12.87 31.93 5.88
C GLU A 82 -12.18 33.30 5.87
N ALA A 83 -10.85 33.34 5.91
CA ALA A 83 -10.08 34.57 5.78
C ALA A 83 -10.32 35.25 4.42
N ARG A 84 -10.30 34.48 3.32
CA ARG A 84 -10.56 34.98 1.98
C ARG A 84 -11.96 35.58 1.84
N ILE A 85 -12.98 34.92 2.40
CA ILE A 85 -14.36 35.47 2.40
C ILE A 85 -14.42 36.79 3.17
N ARG A 86 -13.72 36.90 4.31
CA ARG A 86 -13.67 38.16 5.07
C ARG A 86 -12.95 39.26 4.30
N GLU A 87 -11.89 38.91 3.59
CA GLU A 87 -11.11 39.84 2.76
C GLU A 87 -11.94 40.33 1.57
N GLU A 88 -12.64 39.43 0.88
CA GLU A 88 -13.60 39.79 -0.18
C GLU A 88 -14.71 40.69 0.35
N ARG A 89 -15.30 40.37 1.51
CA ARG A 89 -16.30 41.22 2.16
C ARG A 89 -15.72 42.59 2.51
N ALA A 90 -14.51 42.66 3.06
CA ALA A 90 -13.83 43.93 3.34
C ALA A 90 -13.65 44.75 2.06
N GLY A 91 -13.23 44.12 0.96
CA GLY A 91 -13.15 44.78 -0.35
C GLY A 91 -14.50 45.27 -0.90
N MET A 92 -15.60 44.58 -0.59
CA MET A 92 -16.96 45.05 -0.94
C MET A 92 -17.35 46.30 -0.13
N HIS A 93 -16.98 46.37 1.15
CA HIS A 93 -17.16 47.58 1.96
C HIS A 93 -16.28 48.74 1.45
N GLU A 94 -15.01 48.48 1.08
CA GLU A 94 -14.13 49.52 0.53
C GLU A 94 -14.68 50.16 -0.75
N ARG A 95 -15.40 49.39 -1.57
CA ARG A 95 -16.03 49.87 -2.81
C ARG A 95 -17.43 50.43 -2.60
N GLY A 96 -17.92 50.48 -1.36
CA GLY A 96 -19.27 50.96 -1.04
C GLY A 96 -20.41 50.02 -1.46
N LEU A 97 -20.08 48.79 -1.90
CA LEU A 97 -21.05 47.80 -2.38
C LEU A 97 -21.81 47.11 -1.24
N ALA A 98 -21.28 47.20 -0.01
CA ALA A 98 -21.86 46.63 1.20
C ALA A 98 -22.18 47.68 2.28
N ASP A 99 -22.30 48.97 1.91
CA ASP A 99 -22.54 50.06 2.88
C ASP A 99 -23.89 49.93 3.60
N HIS A 100 -24.87 49.28 2.98
CA HIS A 100 -26.17 49.00 3.58
C HIS A 100 -26.10 48.04 4.81
N GLU A 101 -25.00 47.28 4.97
CA GLU A 101 -24.74 46.46 6.16
C GLU A 101 -24.16 47.29 7.34
N LEU A 102 -23.62 48.49 7.07
CA LEU A 102 -23.01 49.37 8.08
C LEU A 102 -24.04 50.28 8.78
N VAL A 103 -25.17 50.55 8.14
CA VAL A 103 -26.20 51.46 8.63
C VAL A 103 -27.25 50.68 9.41
N ALA A 104 -27.44 51.02 10.68
CA ALA A 104 -28.49 50.43 11.49
C ALA A 104 -29.89 50.88 11.00
N ASP A 105 -30.91 50.06 11.23
CA ASP A 105 -32.25 50.32 10.67
C ASP A 105 -32.86 51.67 11.07
N HIS A 106 -32.48 52.22 12.23
CA HIS A 106 -32.96 53.51 12.72
C HIS A 106 -32.16 54.71 12.18
N GLU A 107 -31.02 54.48 11.55
CA GLU A 107 -30.17 55.50 10.93
C GLU A 107 -30.39 55.58 9.41
N ARG A 108 -31.14 54.64 8.81
CA ARG A 108 -31.36 54.57 7.36
C ARG A 108 -31.90 55.85 6.75
N ASP A 109 -32.79 56.55 7.45
CA ASP A 109 -33.36 57.81 6.98
C ASP A 109 -32.30 58.94 6.87
N GLU A 110 -31.24 58.89 7.70
CA GLU A 110 -30.12 59.85 7.66
C GLU A 110 -29.21 59.60 6.45
N PHE A 111 -29.10 58.34 6.01
CA PHE A 111 -28.25 57.92 4.89
C PHE A 111 -29.02 57.71 3.57
N ALA A 112 -30.30 58.10 3.51
CA ALA A 112 -31.13 58.00 2.31
C ALA A 112 -30.50 58.76 1.12
N GLY A 113 -30.46 58.12 -0.05
CA GLY A 113 -29.81 58.66 -1.26
C GLY A 113 -28.30 58.41 -1.40
N THR A 114 -27.65 57.77 -0.43
CA THR A 114 -26.22 57.36 -0.50
C THR A 114 -26.05 55.94 -1.06
N SER A 115 -24.82 55.41 -1.09
CA SER A 115 -24.54 53.98 -1.40
C SER A 115 -25.14 53.01 -0.37
N ALA A 116 -25.47 53.49 0.83
CA ALA A 116 -26.13 52.69 1.87
C ALA A 116 -27.65 52.51 1.65
N ASP A 117 -28.24 53.25 0.70
CA ASP A 117 -29.68 53.19 0.40
C ASP A 117 -30.00 51.98 -0.51
N PRO A 118 -30.75 50.97 -0.02
CA PRO A 118 -31.06 49.77 -0.78
C PRO A 118 -31.97 50.04 -1.99
N GLU A 119 -32.75 51.12 -1.99
CA GLU A 119 -33.64 51.46 -3.12
C GLU A 119 -32.86 52.04 -4.32
N ARG A 120 -31.64 52.52 -4.08
CA ARG A 120 -30.77 53.13 -5.09
C ARG A 120 -29.85 52.13 -5.81
N GLN A 121 -29.76 50.89 -5.32
CA GLN A 121 -29.00 49.82 -5.98
C GLN A 121 -29.71 49.36 -7.26
N GLY A 122 -29.59 50.13 -8.34
CA GLY A 122 -29.90 49.69 -9.70
C GLY A 122 -28.96 48.56 -10.17
N PRO A 123 -29.21 47.92 -11.33
CA PRO A 123 -28.46 46.76 -11.79
C PRO A 123 -26.96 47.08 -11.86
N ILE A 124 -26.18 46.38 -11.04
CA ILE A 124 -24.75 46.55 -10.78
C ILE A 124 -23.98 46.89 -12.07
N GLY A 125 -23.60 48.15 -12.21
CA GLY A 125 -22.90 48.67 -13.37
C GLY A 125 -21.40 48.45 -13.27
N LYS A 126 -20.87 47.53 -14.08
CA LYS A 126 -19.53 47.52 -14.71
C LYS A 126 -18.42 48.28 -13.94
N GLU A 127 -17.74 47.62 -13.01
CA GLU A 127 -16.39 48.02 -12.58
C GLU A 127 -15.40 46.86 -12.75
N GLU A 128 -14.15 47.24 -12.98
CA GLU A 128 -13.06 46.59 -13.72
C GLU A 128 -12.76 45.10 -13.48
N PRO A 129 -12.17 44.39 -14.46
CA PRO A 129 -11.74 43.01 -14.29
C PRO A 129 -10.77 42.94 -13.10
N ILE A 130 -11.14 42.08 -12.15
CA ILE A 130 -10.35 41.69 -10.99
C ILE A 130 -8.90 41.56 -11.45
N ARG A 131 -8.02 42.45 -10.98
CA ARG A 131 -6.59 42.20 -11.06
C ARG A 131 -6.36 41.04 -10.11
N GLU A 132 -6.46 39.82 -10.64
CA GLU A 132 -5.98 38.62 -9.98
C GLU A 132 -4.52 38.91 -9.64
N GLU A 133 -4.23 39.27 -8.39
CA GLU A 133 -2.94 38.95 -7.83
C GLU A 133 -2.81 37.44 -7.99
N GLY A 134 -1.91 37.04 -8.89
CA GLY A 134 -1.87 35.70 -9.46
C GLY A 134 -1.88 34.59 -8.40
N PRO A 135 -2.29 33.37 -8.77
CA PRO A 135 -2.40 32.26 -7.83
C PRO A 135 -1.09 32.13 -7.07
N ILE A 136 -1.14 32.36 -5.75
CA ILE A 136 -0.02 32.08 -4.85
C ILE A 136 0.10 30.56 -4.84
N GLY A 137 0.94 30.04 -5.74
CA GLY A 137 1.36 28.65 -5.83
C GLY A 137 0.20 27.65 -5.79
N GLU A 138 -0.30 27.27 -6.96
CA GLU A 138 -0.81 25.91 -7.11
C GLU A 138 0.35 24.96 -6.77
N GLU A 139 0.46 24.56 -5.50
CA GLU A 139 1.10 23.29 -5.20
C GLU A 139 0.23 22.24 -5.88
N GLU A 140 0.77 21.67 -6.96
CA GLU A 140 0.11 20.67 -7.78
C GLU A 140 -0.62 19.66 -6.87
N PRO A 141 -1.90 19.34 -7.14
CA PRO A 141 -2.54 18.24 -6.44
C PRO A 141 -1.68 17.01 -6.70
N ILE A 142 -1.06 16.48 -5.64
CA ILE A 142 -0.22 15.30 -5.70
C ILE A 142 -1.04 14.25 -6.43
N ARG A 143 -0.63 13.96 -7.67
CA ARG A 143 -1.29 13.04 -8.58
C ARG A 143 -1.59 11.78 -7.79
N GLU A 144 -2.87 11.47 -7.57
CA GLU A 144 -3.28 10.19 -7.00
C GLU A 144 -2.70 9.11 -7.92
N GLU A 145 -1.55 8.57 -7.53
CA GLU A 145 -1.03 7.37 -8.14
C GLU A 145 -2.10 6.30 -7.92
N ALA A 146 -2.69 5.86 -9.03
CA ALA A 146 -3.68 4.80 -9.05
C ALA A 146 -3.21 3.63 -8.16
N PRO A 147 -4.13 2.97 -7.43
CA PRO A 147 -3.76 1.87 -6.55
C PRO A 147 -2.97 0.85 -7.37
N ILE A 148 -1.74 0.58 -6.91
CA ILE A 148 -0.86 -0.42 -7.50
C ILE A 148 -1.67 -1.70 -7.58
N ARG A 149 -1.99 -2.12 -8.81
CA ARG A 149 -2.71 -3.35 -9.11
C ARG A 149 -1.96 -4.46 -8.39
N GLU A 150 -2.59 -5.08 -7.39
CA GLU A 150 -2.05 -6.29 -6.77
C GLU A 150 -1.81 -7.30 -7.90
N GLU A 151 -0.54 -7.50 -8.24
CA GLU A 151 -0.14 -8.64 -9.04
C GLU A 151 -0.49 -9.87 -8.22
N GLY A 152 -1.48 -10.62 -8.71
CA GLY A 152 -1.89 -11.89 -8.12
C GLY A 152 -0.70 -12.83 -7.94
N PRO A 153 -0.82 -13.84 -7.05
CA PRO A 153 0.27 -14.73 -6.74
C PRO A 153 0.85 -15.34 -8.02
N ILE A 154 2.15 -15.12 -8.22
CA ILE A 154 2.92 -15.70 -9.31
C ILE A 154 2.72 -17.21 -9.23
N ARG A 155 1.96 -17.76 -10.18
CA ARG A 155 1.76 -19.19 -10.35
C ARG A 155 3.13 -19.75 -10.72
N GLU A 156 3.73 -20.55 -9.85
CA GLU A 156 4.90 -21.37 -10.18
C GLU A 156 4.51 -22.31 -11.34
N GLU A 157 4.73 -21.90 -12.58
CA GLU A 157 4.87 -22.83 -13.70
C GLU A 157 6.26 -23.45 -13.62
N GLY A 158 6.35 -24.43 -12.73
CA GLY A 158 7.55 -25.22 -12.48
C GLY A 158 7.33 -26.71 -12.74
N GLU A 159 6.44 -27.11 -13.65
CA GLU A 159 6.29 -28.52 -14.02
C GLU A 159 6.53 -28.72 -15.51
N ARG A 160 7.78 -29.09 -15.81
CA ARG A 160 8.12 -29.84 -17.01
C ARG A 160 7.67 -31.29 -16.78
N PRO A 161 6.74 -31.86 -17.55
CA PRO A 161 6.63 -33.31 -17.60
C PRO A 161 7.75 -33.84 -18.51
N SER A 162 8.79 -34.35 -17.89
CA SER A 162 9.76 -35.20 -18.55
C SER A 162 9.19 -36.60 -18.72
N ALA A 163 9.17 -37.05 -19.98
CA ALA A 163 9.40 -38.42 -20.42
C ALA A 163 8.36 -39.51 -20.07
N ASP A 164 7.86 -40.11 -21.15
CA ASP A 164 7.80 -41.56 -21.36
C ASP A 164 6.96 -42.40 -20.38
N GLU A 165 5.72 -42.68 -20.79
CA GLU A 165 5.13 -43.99 -20.55
C GLU A 165 4.35 -44.46 -21.79
N GLU A 166 5.08 -45.15 -22.67
CA GLU A 166 4.52 -46.12 -23.60
C GLU A 166 3.73 -47.20 -22.83
N GLY A 167 2.53 -47.51 -23.33
CA GLY A 167 2.03 -48.89 -23.32
C GLY A 167 1.10 -49.30 -22.18
N ARG A 168 -0.21 -49.15 -22.41
CA ARG A 168 -1.25 -50.19 -22.20
C ARG A 168 -2.56 -49.66 -22.79
N SER A 169 -2.91 -50.03 -24.03
CA SER A 169 -3.64 -51.25 -24.36
C SER A 169 -5.00 -51.37 -23.66
N ALA A 170 -6.03 -51.13 -24.48
CA ALA A 170 -7.33 -51.81 -24.51
C ALA A 170 -8.39 -51.44 -23.46
N GLY A 171 -9.58 -51.11 -23.97
CA GLY A 171 -10.81 -51.66 -23.39
C GLY A 171 -11.92 -50.66 -23.10
N GLN A 172 -12.89 -50.63 -24.02
CA GLN A 172 -14.32 -50.42 -23.77
C GLN A 172 -14.88 -49.00 -23.51
N ARG A 173 -15.73 -48.62 -24.49
CA ARG A 173 -16.84 -47.64 -24.45
C ARG A 173 -17.96 -48.07 -23.44
N PRO A 174 -19.14 -47.41 -23.41
CA PRO A 174 -19.45 -46.04 -22.98
C PRO A 174 -20.66 -46.01 -22.00
N SER A 175 -21.13 -44.79 -21.69
CA SER A 175 -22.52 -44.41 -21.35
C SER A 175 -23.21 -44.99 -20.12
N THR A 176 -23.51 -44.10 -19.17
CA THR A 176 -24.87 -43.83 -18.64
C THR A 176 -24.93 -42.40 -18.17
#